data_AF-B7Q8Z3-F1
#
_entry.id   AF-B7Q8Z3-F1
#
_cell.length_a   1.000
_cell.length_b   1.000
_cell.length_c   1.000
_cell.angle_alpha   90.00
_cell.angle_beta   90.00
_cell.angle_gamma   90.00
#
_symmetry.space_group_name_H-M   'P 1'
#
loop_
_entity.id
_entity.type
_entity.pdbx_description
1 polymer ?
#
loop_
_entity_poly.entity_id
_entity_poly.type
_entity_poly.pdbx_seq_one_letter_code
_entity_poly.pdbx_strand_id
1 'polypeptide(L)'
;MSWIHETRLTWLQAAAVRVLKTGKIPTHLAVIMDGNRRFAKKQNMQCVEGHLHGFEKLSEVLFWCSELGITEVTVYAFSIENFKRSKEEVDGLMDLALKKLESLLNEMEKIHEKGLCVRVLGNLSYLPVEVQKVIADVVLQTQHNTRCYLNICISYTSREEMCNEYKNWLPVFKRVFCLPMTSQKSPSAMHCTAGTAKTLPWSLELREKFA
;
A
#
# COMPACT_ATOMS: atom_id res chain seq x y z
N MET A 1 11.70 -5.66 13.09
CA MET A 1 12.31 -5.06 11.87
C MET A 1 11.51 -3.82 11.54
N SER A 2 12.20 -2.72 11.27
CA SER A 2 11.61 -1.38 11.13
C SER A 2 10.93 -1.16 9.78
N TRP A 3 9.93 -0.28 9.75
CA TRP A 3 9.35 0.21 8.51
C TRP A 3 10.22 1.28 7.86
N ILE A 4 10.92 2.04 8.70
CA ILE A 4 11.74 3.16 8.28
C ILE A 4 13.20 2.69 8.20
N HIS A 5 13.59 2.26 7.01
CA HIS A 5 14.99 2.05 6.70
C HIS A 5 15.67 3.38 6.35
N GLU A 6 16.80 3.64 7.00
CA GLU A 6 17.71 4.74 6.71
C GLU A 6 18.97 4.18 6.05
N THR A 7 18.79 3.48 4.93
CA THR A 7 19.91 2.94 4.17
C THR A 7 20.53 4.07 3.35
N ARG A 8 21.85 4.25 3.37
CA ARG A 8 22.47 5.23 2.47
C ARG A 8 22.46 4.71 1.04
N LEU A 9 22.04 5.55 0.09
CA LEU A 9 22.24 5.28 -1.33
C LEU A 9 23.74 5.17 -1.61
N THR A 10 24.13 4.20 -2.43
CA THR A 10 25.47 4.16 -3.01
C THR A 10 25.71 5.39 -3.88
N TRP A 11 26.97 5.77 -4.10
CA TRP A 11 27.29 6.94 -4.94
C TRP A 11 26.70 6.82 -6.36
N LEU A 12 26.66 5.60 -6.91
CA LEU A 12 26.08 5.33 -8.24
C LEU A 12 24.56 5.54 -8.23
N GLN A 13 23.86 5.03 -7.21
CA GLN A 13 22.43 5.23 -7.05
C GLN A 13 22.10 6.72 -6.83
N ALA A 14 22.89 7.42 -6.02
CA ALA A 14 22.71 8.85 -5.79
C ALA A 14 22.92 9.67 -7.08
N ALA A 15 23.92 9.33 -7.90
CA ALA A 15 24.12 9.95 -9.20
C ALA A 15 22.93 9.69 -10.14
N ALA A 16 22.45 8.43 -10.21
CA ALA A 16 21.28 8.08 -11.00
C ALA A 16 20.02 8.83 -10.55
N VAL A 17 19.76 8.92 -9.24
CA VAL A 17 18.64 9.69 -8.68
C VAL A 17 18.71 11.16 -9.08
N ARG A 18 19.90 11.78 -9.03
CA ARG A 18 20.08 13.18 -9.47
C ARG A 18 19.75 13.36 -10.95
N VAL A 19 20.20 12.44 -11.80
CA VAL A 19 19.88 12.47 -13.24
C VAL A 19 18.37 12.31 -13.46
N LEU A 20 17.73 11.33 -12.81
CA LEU A 20 16.29 11.10 -12.92
C LEU A 20 15.45 12.30 -12.44
N LYS A 21 15.91 13.00 -11.40
CA LYS A 21 15.29 14.24 -10.88
C LYS A 21 15.33 15.42 -11.85
N THR A 22 16.15 15.38 -12.91
CA THR A 22 16.08 16.39 -13.97
C THR A 22 14.85 16.23 -14.86
N GLY A 23 14.24 15.04 -14.87
CA GLY A 23 13.02 14.72 -15.60
C GLY A 23 11.75 14.86 -14.76
N LYS A 24 10.62 14.42 -15.33
CA LYS A 24 9.33 14.37 -14.61
C LYS A 24 9.30 13.14 -13.70
N ILE A 25 9.22 13.36 -12.39
CA ILE A 25 9.05 12.30 -11.39
C ILE A 25 7.56 12.08 -11.10
N PRO A 26 7.09 10.82 -11.04
CA PRO A 26 5.71 10.52 -10.64
C PRO A 26 5.49 10.92 -9.18
N THR A 27 4.36 11.56 -8.89
CA THR A 27 4.01 11.95 -7.51
C THR A 27 3.40 10.80 -6.72
N HIS A 28 2.79 9.83 -7.42
CA HIS A 28 2.14 8.66 -6.83
C HIS A 28 2.54 7.37 -7.56
N LEU A 29 3.09 6.41 -6.81
CA LEU A 29 3.44 5.06 -7.27
C LEU A 29 2.49 4.00 -6.67
N ALA A 30 1.89 3.16 -7.50
CA ALA A 30 1.17 1.97 -7.05
C ALA A 30 1.99 0.69 -7.30
N VAL A 31 2.15 -0.16 -6.28
CA VAL A 31 2.95 -1.39 -6.35
C VAL A 31 2.10 -2.60 -5.97
N ILE A 32 2.08 -3.59 -6.86
CA ILE A 32 1.50 -4.91 -6.59
C ILE A 32 2.63 -5.87 -6.25
N MET A 33 2.73 -6.24 -4.97
CA MET A 33 3.75 -7.15 -4.46
C MET A 33 3.35 -8.60 -4.69
N ASP A 34 3.54 -9.07 -5.92
CA ASP A 34 3.25 -10.45 -6.30
C ASP A 34 4.54 -11.25 -6.45
N GLY A 35 4.45 -12.57 -6.24
CA GLY A 35 5.56 -13.50 -6.40
C GLY A 35 6.22 -13.99 -5.11
N ASN A 36 5.82 -13.51 -3.92
CA ASN A 36 6.42 -13.93 -2.64
C ASN A 36 6.43 -15.45 -2.44
N ARG A 37 5.31 -16.11 -2.77
CA ARG A 37 5.20 -17.59 -2.79
C ARG A 37 6.16 -18.26 -3.76
N ARG A 38 6.34 -17.71 -4.96
CA ARG A 38 7.26 -18.26 -5.96
C ARG A 38 8.70 -18.08 -5.53
N PHE A 39 9.01 -16.96 -4.89
CA PHE A 39 10.31 -16.68 -4.29
C PHE A 39 10.62 -17.68 -3.17
N ALA A 40 9.69 -17.89 -2.23
CA ALA A 40 9.85 -18.88 -1.15
C ALA A 40 10.16 -20.28 -1.70
N LYS A 41 9.37 -20.74 -2.69
CA LYS A 41 9.62 -22.03 -3.36
C LYS A 41 10.99 -22.11 -4.02
N LYS A 42 11.42 -21.04 -4.70
CA LYS A 42 12.74 -21.01 -5.37
C LYS A 42 13.90 -21.05 -4.38
N GLN A 43 13.72 -20.48 -3.19
CA GLN A 43 14.72 -20.46 -2.12
C GLN A 43 14.60 -21.62 -1.13
N ASN A 44 13.71 -22.60 -1.38
CA ASN A 44 13.40 -23.70 -0.46
C ASN A 44 13.02 -23.21 0.96
N MET A 45 12.29 -22.10 1.04
CA MET A 45 11.84 -21.45 2.26
C MET A 45 10.35 -21.65 2.51
N GLN A 46 9.92 -21.42 3.74
CA GLN A 46 8.50 -21.43 4.09
C GLN A 46 7.76 -20.27 3.42
N CYS A 47 6.47 -20.46 3.12
CA CYS A 47 5.68 -19.42 2.45
C CYS A 47 5.66 -18.10 3.24
N VAL A 48 5.53 -18.19 4.56
CA VAL A 48 5.54 -17.04 5.48
C VAL A 48 6.86 -16.26 5.41
N GLU A 49 8.00 -16.95 5.27
CA GLU A 49 9.31 -16.31 5.12
C GLU A 49 9.41 -15.52 3.81
N GLY A 50 8.83 -16.03 2.72
CA GLY A 50 8.74 -15.29 1.47
C GLY A 50 7.91 -14.01 1.60
N HIS A 51 6.86 -14.02 2.41
CA HIS A 51 6.07 -12.82 2.71
C HIS A 51 6.83 -11.83 3.59
N LEU A 52 7.64 -12.30 4.53
CA LEU A 52 8.52 -11.45 5.34
C LEU A 52 9.55 -10.72 4.46
N HIS A 53 10.21 -11.42 3.54
CA HIS A 53 11.12 -10.80 2.57
C HIS A 53 10.41 -9.82 1.64
N GLY A 54 9.17 -10.12 1.25
CA GLY A 54 8.33 -9.20 0.48
C GLY A 54 8.07 -7.89 1.23
N PHE A 55 7.83 -7.98 2.54
CA PHE A 55 7.69 -6.83 3.41
C PHE A 55 9.00 -6.03 3.55
N GLU A 56 10.15 -6.69 3.74
CA GLU A 56 11.44 -6.00 3.79
C GLU A 56 11.72 -5.23 2.49
N LYS A 57 11.40 -5.85 1.36
CA LYS A 57 11.50 -5.20 0.06
C LYS A 57 10.57 -4.00 -0.07
N LEU A 58 9.37 -4.06 0.51
CA LEU A 58 8.47 -2.92 0.55
C LEU A 58 9.11 -1.73 1.28
N SER A 59 9.68 -1.95 2.46
CA SER A 59 10.34 -0.88 3.22
C SER A 59 11.49 -0.24 2.45
N GLU A 60 12.28 -1.04 1.72
CA GLU A 60 13.31 -0.52 0.81
C GLU A 60 12.72 0.33 -0.33
N VAL A 61 11.63 -0.12 -0.95
CA VAL A 61 10.94 0.62 -2.02
C VAL A 61 10.40 1.95 -1.51
N LEU A 62 9.82 1.98 -0.31
CA LEU A 62 9.35 3.22 0.33
C LEU A 62 10.51 4.18 0.58
N PHE A 63 11.66 3.67 1.01
CA PHE A 63 12.88 4.46 1.14
C PHE A 63 13.33 5.06 -0.21
N TRP A 64 13.39 4.26 -1.29
CA TRP A 64 13.75 4.78 -2.62
C TRP A 64 12.74 5.80 -3.16
N CYS A 65 11.45 5.59 -2.89
CA CYS A 65 10.40 6.56 -3.24
C CYS A 65 10.64 7.90 -2.55
N SER A 66 10.96 7.88 -1.26
CA SER A 66 11.33 9.08 -0.50
C SER A 66 12.55 9.77 -1.13
N GLU A 67 13.61 9.02 -1.45
CA GLU A 67 14.82 9.60 -2.06
C GLU A 67 14.57 10.20 -3.45
N LEU A 68 13.66 9.62 -4.22
CA LEU A 68 13.24 10.15 -5.52
C LEU A 68 12.31 11.37 -5.39
N GLY A 69 11.70 11.60 -4.23
CA GLY A 69 10.71 12.66 -4.02
C GLY A 69 9.28 12.26 -4.41
N ILE A 70 9.00 10.96 -4.45
CA ILE A 70 7.64 10.44 -4.64
C ILE A 70 6.91 10.58 -3.30
N THR A 71 5.80 11.33 -3.30
CA THR A 71 5.08 11.71 -2.08
C THR A 71 4.00 10.73 -1.68
N GLU A 72 3.51 9.90 -2.59
CA GLU A 72 2.42 8.95 -2.33
C GLU A 72 2.75 7.56 -2.88
N VAL A 73 2.55 6.53 -2.07
CA VAL A 73 2.76 5.14 -2.47
C VAL A 73 1.53 4.31 -2.08
N THR A 74 0.97 3.59 -3.03
CA THR A 74 -0.11 2.62 -2.80
C THR A 74 0.41 1.21 -2.96
N VAL A 75 0.12 0.34 -2.00
CA VAL A 75 0.64 -1.03 -1.96
C VAL A 75 -0.51 -2.00 -1.89
N TYR A 76 -0.50 -2.97 -2.79
CA TYR A 76 -1.44 -4.09 -2.75
C TYR A 76 -0.90 -5.19 -1.84
N ALA A 77 -1.36 -5.22 -0.59
CA ALA A 77 -0.87 -6.14 0.43
C ALA A 77 -1.65 -7.46 0.44
N PHE A 78 -2.99 -7.42 0.40
CA PHE A 78 -3.82 -8.62 0.49
C PHE A 78 -5.17 -8.44 -0.23
N SER A 79 -5.52 -9.37 -1.13
CA SER A 79 -6.83 -9.38 -1.80
C SER A 79 -7.87 -10.18 -1.02
N ILE A 80 -9.14 -9.88 -1.24
CA ILE A 80 -10.25 -10.71 -0.72
C ILE A 80 -10.19 -12.13 -1.30
N GLU A 81 -9.74 -12.27 -2.54
CA GLU A 81 -9.56 -13.59 -3.16
C GLU A 81 -8.49 -14.43 -2.45
N ASN A 82 -7.59 -13.81 -1.68
CA ASN A 82 -6.56 -14.53 -0.93
C ASN A 82 -7.10 -15.21 0.33
N PHE A 83 -8.31 -14.88 0.79
CA PHE A 83 -8.99 -15.66 1.83
C PHE A 83 -9.38 -17.07 1.37
N LYS A 84 -9.36 -17.36 0.06
CA LYS A 84 -9.58 -18.71 -0.48
C LYS A 84 -8.36 -19.65 -0.33
N ARG A 85 -7.23 -19.16 0.20
CA ARG A 85 -6.03 -19.97 0.45
C ARG A 85 -6.22 -20.85 1.70
N SER A 86 -5.24 -21.69 2.01
CA SER A 86 -5.33 -22.53 3.22
C SER A 86 -5.38 -21.67 4.47
N LYS A 87 -6.10 -22.14 5.49
CA LYS A 87 -6.31 -21.40 6.73
C LYS A 87 -4.97 -21.05 7.39
N GLU A 88 -4.03 -21.97 7.37
CA GLU A 88 -2.69 -21.79 7.93
C GLU A 88 -1.91 -20.66 7.23
N GLU A 89 -2.07 -20.50 5.90
CA GLU A 89 -1.44 -19.41 5.15
C GLU A 89 -2.10 -18.07 5.49
N VAL A 90 -3.43 -18.03 5.59
CA VAL A 90 -4.18 -16.81 5.94
C VAL A 90 -3.86 -16.37 7.37
N ASP A 91 -3.88 -17.28 8.33
CA ASP A 91 -3.57 -16.99 9.74
C ASP A 91 -2.13 -16.47 9.87
N GLY A 92 -1.16 -17.11 9.21
CA GLY A 92 0.23 -16.62 9.20
C GLY A 92 0.42 -15.24 8.55
N LEU A 93 -0.40 -14.90 7.56
CA LEU A 93 -0.42 -13.57 6.95
C LEU A 93 -1.05 -12.51 7.86
N MET A 94 -2.11 -12.86 8.60
CA MET A 94 -2.73 -11.96 9.57
C MET A 94 -1.80 -11.70 10.76
N ASP A 95 -1.11 -12.74 11.26
CA ASP A 95 -0.09 -12.60 12.30
C ASP A 95 1.07 -11.72 11.85
N LEU A 96 1.50 -11.89 10.59
CA LEU A 96 2.54 -11.03 10.01
C LEU A 96 2.04 -9.58 9.91
N ALA A 97 0.82 -9.36 9.43
CA ALA A 97 0.23 -8.03 9.33
C ALA A 97 0.14 -7.36 10.71
N LEU A 98 -0.35 -8.07 11.72
CA LEU A 98 -0.44 -7.60 13.11
C LEU A 98 0.94 -7.15 13.62
N LYS A 99 1.94 -8.03 13.57
CA LYS A 99 3.30 -7.73 14.02
C LYS A 99 3.92 -6.53 13.31
N LYS A 100 3.65 -6.37 12.01
CA LYS A 100 4.17 -5.24 11.23
C LYS A 100 3.46 -3.94 11.58
N LEU A 101 2.14 -3.95 11.75
CA LEU A 101 1.39 -2.77 12.16
C LEU A 101 1.74 -2.34 13.60
N GLU A 102 1.92 -3.28 14.51
CA GLU A 102 2.43 -2.99 15.86
C GLU A 102 3.84 -2.39 15.81
N SER A 103 4.70 -2.88 14.90
CA SER A 103 6.01 -2.29 14.68
C SER A 103 5.94 -0.85 14.15
N LEU A 104 4.88 -0.45 13.43
CA LEU A 104 4.67 0.97 13.09
C LEU A 104 4.40 1.79 14.34
N LEU A 105 3.50 1.32 15.21
CA LEU A 105 3.15 2.02 16.45
C LEU A 105 4.39 2.26 17.33
N ASN A 106 5.29 1.29 17.38
CA ASN A 106 6.55 1.42 18.11
C ASN A 106 7.54 2.43 17.49
N GLU A 107 7.32 2.86 16.25
CA GLU A 107 8.19 3.77 15.49
C GLU A 107 7.50 5.10 15.17
N MET A 108 6.45 5.45 15.92
CA MET A 108 5.61 6.63 15.64
C MET A 108 6.38 7.94 15.64
N GLU A 109 7.38 8.10 16.51
CA GLU A 109 8.24 9.29 16.52
C GLU A 109 8.91 9.52 15.15
N LYS A 110 9.48 8.47 14.56
CA LYS A 110 10.10 8.53 13.23
C LYS A 110 9.08 8.77 12.12
N ILE A 111 7.88 8.19 12.25
CA ILE A 111 6.78 8.37 11.29
C ILE A 111 6.33 9.84 11.28
N HIS A 112 6.21 10.46 12.44
CA HIS A 112 5.87 11.88 12.58
C HIS A 112 6.99 12.80 12.09
N GLU A 113 8.24 12.50 12.41
CA GLU A 113 9.40 13.25 11.89
C GLU A 113 9.40 13.28 10.35
N LYS A 114 9.12 12.14 9.72
CA LYS A 114 8.99 12.03 8.27
C LYS A 114 7.67 12.60 7.73
N GLY A 115 6.70 12.88 8.60
CA GLY A 115 5.35 13.33 8.23
C GLY A 115 4.63 12.34 7.33
N LEU A 116 4.77 11.05 7.62
CA LEU A 116 4.10 9.96 6.89
C LEU A 116 2.68 9.74 7.40
N CYS A 117 1.69 9.86 6.53
CA CYS A 117 0.29 9.53 6.77
C CYS A 117 -0.01 8.13 6.23
N VAL A 118 -0.44 7.22 7.10
CA VAL A 118 -0.82 5.86 6.72
C VAL A 118 -2.33 5.78 6.55
N ARG A 119 -2.77 5.26 5.41
CA ARG A 119 -4.17 5.02 5.08
C ARG A 119 -4.34 3.55 4.73
N VAL A 120 -5.44 2.95 5.18
CA VAL A 120 -5.75 1.56 4.86
C VAL A 120 -7.05 1.53 4.06
N LEU A 121 -7.00 0.85 2.91
CA LEU A 121 -8.10 0.74 1.97
C LEU A 121 -8.55 -0.72 1.85
N GLY A 122 -9.86 -0.94 1.88
CA GLY A 122 -10.48 -2.26 1.69
C GLY A 122 -11.53 -2.57 2.74
N ASN A 123 -12.07 -3.79 2.69
CA ASN A 123 -13.12 -4.21 3.60
C ASN A 123 -12.51 -4.82 4.86
N LEU A 124 -12.36 -4.00 5.90
CA LEU A 124 -11.74 -4.40 7.17
C LEU A 124 -12.57 -5.43 7.95
N SER A 125 -13.86 -5.60 7.64
CA SER A 125 -14.73 -6.57 8.33
C SER A 125 -14.31 -8.03 8.11
N TYR A 126 -13.51 -8.31 7.08
CA TYR A 126 -12.94 -9.65 6.85
C TYR A 126 -11.70 -9.94 7.71
N LEU A 127 -11.12 -8.92 8.37
CA LEU A 127 -9.90 -9.08 9.16
C LEU A 127 -10.24 -9.47 10.61
N PRO A 128 -9.33 -10.16 11.31
CA PRO A 128 -9.44 -10.36 12.75
C PRO A 128 -9.58 -9.03 13.51
N VAL A 129 -10.32 -9.03 14.62
CA VAL A 129 -10.64 -7.81 15.39
C VAL A 129 -9.36 -7.13 15.91
N GLU A 130 -8.36 -7.92 16.25
CA GLU A 130 -7.04 -7.48 16.71
C GLU A 130 -6.35 -6.65 15.62
N VAL A 131 -6.33 -7.15 14.37
CA VAL A 131 -5.75 -6.45 13.23
C VAL A 131 -6.51 -5.15 12.95
N GLN A 132 -7.85 -5.18 13.02
CA GLN A 132 -8.68 -3.98 12.82
C GLN A 132 -8.36 -2.87 13.83
N LYS A 133 -8.18 -3.22 15.10
CA LYS A 133 -7.84 -2.26 16.17
C LYS A 133 -6.48 -1.59 15.90
N VAL A 134 -5.45 -2.38 15.61
CA VAL A 134 -4.11 -1.83 15.35
C VAL A 134 -4.11 -0.97 14.08
N ILE A 135 -4.86 -1.36 13.03
CA ILE A 135 -5.06 -0.52 11.85
C ILE A 135 -5.67 0.83 12.23
N ALA A 136 -6.74 0.83 13.03
CA ALA A 136 -7.41 2.06 13.45
C ALA A 136 -6.46 2.98 14.23
N ASP A 137 -5.67 2.42 15.15
CA ASP A 137 -4.71 3.17 15.94
C ASP A 137 -3.64 3.83 15.06
N VAL A 138 -3.06 3.09 14.10
CA VAL A 138 -2.05 3.61 13.16
C VAL A 138 -2.63 4.72 12.29
N VAL A 139 -3.84 4.54 11.76
CA VAL A 139 -4.49 5.54 10.89
C VAL A 139 -4.79 6.82 11.69
N LEU A 140 -5.35 6.68 12.91
CA LEU A 140 -5.68 7.83 13.76
C LEU A 140 -4.43 8.61 14.18
N GLN A 141 -3.37 7.92 14.57
CA GLN A 141 -2.13 8.61 14.98
C GLN A 141 -1.47 9.34 13.82
N THR A 142 -1.56 8.82 12.59
CA THR A 142 -0.88 9.41 11.43
C THR A 142 -1.75 10.33 10.57
N GLN A 143 -3.03 10.54 10.92
CA GLN A 143 -3.99 11.26 10.08
C GLN A 143 -3.63 12.73 9.81
N HIS A 144 -2.91 13.37 10.74
CA HIS A 144 -2.52 14.79 10.63
C HIS A 144 -1.21 15.01 9.88
N ASN A 145 -0.50 13.94 9.52
CA ASN A 145 0.72 14.01 8.76
C ASN A 145 0.41 14.34 7.28
N THR A 146 1.22 15.19 6.63
CA THR A 146 0.91 15.71 5.29
C THR A 146 2.08 15.68 4.30
N ARG A 147 3.26 15.20 4.71
CA ARG A 147 4.46 15.20 3.86
C ARG A 147 4.47 14.05 2.87
N CYS A 148 4.14 12.85 3.36
CA CYS A 148 4.11 11.63 2.56
C CYS A 148 2.87 10.79 2.87
N TYR A 149 2.41 10.00 1.91
CA TYR A 149 1.22 9.15 2.05
C TYR A 149 1.55 7.71 1.70
N LEU A 150 1.14 6.78 2.56
CA LEU A 150 1.20 5.35 2.32
C LEU A 150 -0.21 4.78 2.36
N ASN A 151 -0.71 4.31 1.23
CA ASN A 151 -1.98 3.64 1.12
C ASN A 151 -1.78 2.12 1.08
N ILE A 152 -2.30 1.41 2.07
CA ILE A 152 -2.20 -0.05 2.17
C ILE A 152 -3.55 -0.65 1.77
N CYS A 153 -3.59 -1.35 0.64
CA CYS A 153 -4.77 -2.10 0.22
C CYS A 153 -4.75 -3.50 0.87
N ILE A 154 -5.62 -3.74 1.84
CA ILE A 154 -5.80 -5.01 2.55
C ILE A 154 -7.26 -5.43 2.45
N SER A 155 -7.52 -6.73 2.28
CA SER A 155 -8.88 -7.23 1.99
C SER A 155 -9.60 -6.37 0.95
N TYR A 156 -8.87 -6.02 -0.11
CA TYR A 156 -9.31 -5.06 -1.11
C TYR A 156 -9.54 -5.75 -2.47
N THR A 157 -10.67 -5.44 -3.11
CA THR A 157 -10.86 -5.67 -4.54
C THR A 157 -11.50 -4.44 -5.14
N SER A 158 -11.09 -4.07 -6.35
CA SER A 158 -11.64 -2.89 -7.03
C SER A 158 -13.13 -3.01 -7.33
N ARG A 159 -13.61 -4.23 -7.61
CA ARG A 159 -15.03 -4.49 -7.80
C ARG A 159 -15.82 -4.14 -6.54
N GLU A 160 -15.33 -4.56 -5.38
CA GLU A 160 -15.99 -4.28 -4.11
C GLU A 160 -15.92 -2.81 -3.73
N GLU A 161 -14.78 -2.15 -3.97
CA GLU A 161 -14.65 -0.70 -3.81
C GLU A 161 -15.70 0.04 -4.65
N MET A 162 -15.77 -0.23 -5.96
CA MET A 162 -16.76 0.40 -6.84
C MET A 162 -18.20 0.12 -6.39
N CYS A 163 -18.51 -1.11 -5.98
CA CYS A 163 -19.83 -1.45 -5.48
C CYS A 163 -20.17 -0.74 -4.16
N ASN A 164 -19.21 -0.60 -3.25
CA ASN A 164 -19.40 0.15 -2.01
C ASN A 164 -19.55 1.65 -2.28
N GLU A 165 -18.75 2.22 -3.17
CA GLU A 165 -18.88 3.61 -3.62
C GLU A 165 -20.30 3.86 -4.14
N TYR A 166 -20.79 2.99 -5.03
CA TYR A 166 -22.14 3.10 -5.60
C TYR A 166 -23.24 2.98 -4.53
N LYS A 167 -23.10 2.04 -3.58
CA LYS A 167 -24.02 1.90 -2.43
C LYS A 167 -24.02 3.11 -1.52
N ASN A 168 -22.86 3.73 -1.28
CA ASN A 168 -22.73 4.95 -0.49
C ASN A 168 -23.30 6.17 -1.22
N TRP A 169 -23.24 6.17 -2.56
CA TRP A 169 -23.80 7.22 -3.41
C TRP A 169 -25.34 7.18 -3.48
N LEU A 170 -25.96 6.00 -3.48
CA LEU A 170 -27.41 5.83 -3.62
C LEU A 170 -28.25 6.60 -2.57
N PRO A 171 -27.89 6.64 -1.26
CA PRO A 171 -28.55 7.48 -0.26
C PRO A 171 -28.35 8.98 -0.49
N VAL A 172 -27.16 9.38 -0.98
CA VAL A 172 -26.79 10.79 -1.24
C VAL A 172 -27.57 11.34 -2.43
N PHE A 173 -27.84 10.53 -3.46
CA PHE A 173 -28.67 10.95 -4.59
C PHE A 173 -30.13 11.27 -4.19
N LYS A 174 -30.61 10.72 -3.07
CA LYS A 174 -31.92 11.06 -2.47
C LYS A 174 -31.90 12.36 -1.65
N ARG A 175 -30.73 12.95 -1.38
CA ARG A 175 -30.56 14.21 -0.64
C ARG A 175 -29.55 15.10 -1.36
N VAL A 176 -30.04 15.91 -2.31
CA VAL A 176 -29.49 17.18 -2.83
C VAL A 176 -27.95 17.32 -2.88
N PHE A 177 -27.43 17.42 -4.12
CA PHE A 177 -26.15 18.03 -4.52
C PHE A 177 -24.95 17.79 -3.58
N CYS A 178 -24.12 16.80 -3.90
CA CYS A 178 -22.95 16.47 -3.09
C CYS A 178 -21.64 16.85 -3.77
N LEU A 179 -20.81 17.56 -3.00
CA LEU A 179 -19.40 17.83 -3.22
C LEU A 179 -18.61 16.52 -3.49
N PRO A 180 -17.49 16.59 -4.26
CA PRO A 180 -16.69 15.41 -4.55
C PRO A 180 -15.94 14.94 -3.29
N MET A 181 -16.29 13.75 -2.80
CA MET A 181 -15.46 12.96 -1.88
C MET A 181 -14.63 11.95 -2.69
N THR A 182 -13.33 12.22 -2.83
CA THR A 182 -12.20 11.29 -2.73
C THR A 182 -10.93 12.15 -2.80
N SER A 183 -10.18 12.29 -1.70
CA SER A 183 -8.94 13.10 -1.69
C SER A 183 -7.72 12.38 -2.28
N GLN A 184 -7.92 11.20 -2.87
CA GLN A 184 -6.86 10.32 -3.34
C GLN A 184 -6.56 10.58 -4.82
N LYS A 185 -5.29 10.84 -5.14
CA LYS A 185 -4.86 11.08 -6.52
C LYS A 185 -4.67 9.73 -7.22
N SER A 186 -5.09 9.62 -8.48
CA SER A 186 -4.78 8.46 -9.31
C SER A 186 -3.26 8.21 -9.39
N PRO A 187 -2.77 6.97 -9.31
CA PRO A 187 -1.35 6.69 -9.41
C PRO A 187 -0.79 7.14 -10.75
N SER A 188 0.31 7.90 -10.70
CA SER A 188 1.03 8.36 -11.89
C SER A 188 1.83 7.24 -12.54
N ALA A 189 2.18 6.20 -11.77
CA ALA A 189 2.86 4.99 -12.23
C ALA A 189 2.34 3.77 -11.47
N MET A 190 2.25 2.62 -12.15
CA MET A 190 1.87 1.34 -11.56
C MET A 190 2.89 0.26 -11.94
N HIS A 191 3.28 -0.57 -10.97
CA HIS A 191 4.25 -1.64 -11.18
C HIS A 191 3.78 -2.96 -10.54
N CYS A 192 3.87 -4.05 -11.31
CA CYS A 192 3.66 -5.41 -10.82
C CYS A 192 4.96 -6.21 -10.96
N THR A 193 5.48 -6.71 -9.83
CA THR A 193 6.80 -7.36 -9.74
C THR A 193 6.87 -8.72 -10.43
N ALA A 194 5.72 -9.34 -10.70
CA ALA A 194 5.56 -10.73 -11.09
C ALA A 194 5.55 -11.01 -12.60
N GLY A 195 5.62 -9.97 -13.45
CA GLY A 195 5.42 -10.08 -14.89
C GLY A 195 3.98 -10.44 -15.30
N THR A 196 3.05 -10.51 -14.35
CA THR A 196 1.62 -10.69 -14.60
C THR A 196 0.97 -9.34 -14.82
N ALA A 197 0.12 -9.23 -15.86
CA ALA A 197 -0.67 -8.02 -16.13
C ALA A 197 -1.81 -7.87 -15.12
N LYS A 198 -1.48 -7.64 -13.85
CA LYS A 198 -2.44 -7.25 -12.82
C LYS A 198 -2.49 -5.72 -12.76
N THR A 199 -3.67 -5.16 -12.89
CA THR A 199 -3.91 -3.70 -12.88
C THR A 199 -4.86 -3.37 -11.74
N LEU A 200 -4.74 -2.19 -11.11
CA LEU A 200 -5.83 -1.64 -10.28
C LEU A 200 -6.84 -0.98 -11.24
N PRO A 201 -8.05 -1.57 -11.44
CA PRO A 201 -8.99 -1.14 -12.48
C PRO A 201 -9.40 0.33 -12.41
N TRP A 202 -9.49 0.92 -11.22
CA TRP A 202 -9.89 2.32 -11.05
C TRP A 202 -8.89 3.33 -11.64
N SER A 203 -7.62 2.93 -11.82
CA SER A 203 -6.57 3.83 -12.33
C SER A 203 -6.54 3.97 -13.86
N LEU A 204 -7.15 3.06 -14.62
CA LEU A 204 -7.09 3.05 -16.09
C LEU A 204 -8.24 3.82 -16.75
N GLU A 205 -9.46 3.76 -16.20
CA GLU A 205 -10.62 4.38 -16.84
C GLU A 205 -10.63 5.92 -16.84
N LEU A 206 -9.90 6.56 -15.91
CA LEU A 206 -9.78 8.03 -15.89
C LEU A 206 -8.73 8.57 -16.87
N ARG A 207 -7.82 7.72 -17.38
CA ARG A 207 -6.80 8.14 -18.35
C ARG A 207 -7.31 8.17 -19.80
N GLU A 208 -8.29 7.34 -20.13
CA GLU A 208 -8.85 7.27 -21.49
C GLU A 208 -10.09 8.15 -21.69
N LYS A 209 -10.79 8.56 -20.62
CA LYS A 209 -12.00 9.40 -20.74
C LYS A 209 -11.77 10.91 -20.59
N PHE A 210 -10.57 11.34 -20.19
CA PHE A 210 -10.24 12.75 -19.96
C PHE A 210 -8.87 13.18 -20.50
N ALA A 211 -8.35 12.48 -21.51
CA ALA A 211 -7.21 12.93 -22.31
C ALA A 211 -7.69 13.53 -23.63
#